data_AF-A0A135YND8-F1
#
_entry.id   AF-A0A135YND8-F1
#
_cell.length_a   1.000
_cell.length_b   1.000
_cell.length_c   1.000
_cell.angle_alpha   90.00
_cell.angle_beta   90.00
_cell.angle_gamma   90.00
#
_symmetry.space_group_name_H-M   'P 1'
#
loop_
_entity.id
_entity.type
_entity.pdbx_description
1 polymer ?
#
loop_
_entity_poly.entity_id
_entity_poly.type
_entity_poly.pdbx_seq_one_letter_code
_entity_poly.pdbx_strand_id
1 'polypeptide(L)' 'MEHLNSRQVQYELLDIQKDISVLKEFLKIRDNQKEFEPIREGGYIGIPCLVEGDKYLFYDEIMAL' A
#
# COMPACT_ATOMS: atom_id res chain seq x y z
N MET A 1 -10.62 8.01 -1.80
CA MET A 1 -10.61 8.52 -3.19
C MET A 1 -11.35 9.84 -3.36
N GLU A 2 -12.57 10.00 -2.82
CA GLU A 2 -13.33 11.27 -2.94
C GLU A 2 -12.53 12.53 -2.52
N HIS A 3 -11.75 12.44 -1.44
CA HIS A 3 -10.90 13.54 -0.97
C HIS A 3 -9.71 13.85 -1.91
N LEU A 4 -9.21 12.88 -2.66
CA LEU A 4 -8.16 13.10 -3.67
C LEU A 4 -8.78 13.76 -4.92
N ASN A 5 -9.96 13.28 -5.32
CA ASN A 5 -10.72 13.82 -6.44
C ASN A 5 -11.11 15.29 -6.23
N SER A 6 -11.62 15.65 -5.04
CA SER A 6 -12.02 17.03 -4.74
C SER A 6 -10.85 18.02 -4.74
N ARG A 7 -9.62 17.51 -4.56
CA ARG A 7 -8.37 18.28 -4.61
C ARG A 7 -7.65 18.15 -5.95
N GLN A 8 -8.25 17.47 -6.93
CA GLN A 8 -7.68 17.21 -8.26
C GLN A 8 -6.30 16.54 -8.22
N VAL A 9 -6.05 15.72 -7.19
CA VAL A 9 -4.82 14.95 -7.08
C VAL A 9 -4.86 13.84 -8.13
N GLN A 10 -3.82 13.77 -8.95
CA GLN A 10 -3.63 12.67 -9.90
C GLN A 10 -3.16 11.43 -9.16
N TYR A 11 -3.80 10.29 -9.39
CA TYR A 11 -3.39 9.01 -8.81
C TYR A 11 -3.77 7.86 -9.73
N GLU A 12 -3.10 6.73 -9.55
CA GLU A 12 -3.45 5.46 -10.16
C GLU A 12 -4.04 4.53 -9.09
N LEU A 13 -5.18 3.89 -9.42
CA LEU A 13 -5.75 2.85 -8.56
C LEU A 13 -5.29 1.49 -9.05
N LEU A 14 -4.39 0.88 -8.28
CA LEU A 14 -3.95 -0.49 -8.50
C LEU A 14 -4.85 -1.46 -7.70
N ASP A 15 -5.74 -2.16 -8.42
CA ASP A 15 -6.73 -3.08 -7.84
C ASP A 15 -6.25 -4.54 -7.89
N ILE A 16 -5.78 -5.03 -6.75
CA ILE A 16 -5.27 -6.40 -6.59
C ILE A 16 -6.31 -7.50 -6.83
N GLN A 17 -7.61 -7.18 -6.79
CA GLN A 17 -8.68 -8.15 -7.04
C GLN A 17 -8.93 -8.36 -8.53
N LYS A 18 -8.57 -7.37 -9.36
CA LYS A 18 -8.78 -7.41 -10.81
C LYS A 18 -7.61 -8.02 -11.56
N ASP A 19 -6.40 -7.85 -11.02
CA ASP A 19 -5.20 -8.42 -11.61
C ASP A 19 -4.24 -8.95 -10.54
N ILE A 20 -3.98 -10.25 -10.59
CA ILE A 20 -3.05 -10.92 -9.68
C ILE A 20 -1.59 -10.49 -9.90
N SER A 21 -1.26 -9.95 -11.08
CA SER A 21 0.07 -9.43 -11.38
C SER A 21 0.40 -8.25 -10.46
N VAL A 22 -0.56 -7.34 -10.26
CA VAL A 22 -0.48 -6.19 -9.35
C VAL A 22 -0.20 -6.65 -7.93
N LEU A 23 -0.91 -7.69 -7.45
CA LEU A 23 -0.63 -8.25 -6.13
C LEU A 23 0.79 -8.79 -6.07
N LYS A 24 1.24 -9.59 -7.04
CA LYS A 24 2.60 -10.17 -7.04
C LYS A 24 3.68 -9.09 -7.03
N GLU A 25 3.51 -8.02 -7.80
CA GLU A 25 4.42 -6.89 -7.81
C GLU A 25 4.45 -6.19 -6.46
N PHE A 26 3.29 -5.95 -5.84
CA PHE A 26 3.21 -5.39 -4.50
C PHE A 26 3.90 -6.28 -3.45
N LEU A 27 3.68 -7.60 -3.47
CA LEU A 27 4.34 -8.53 -2.55
C LEU A 27 5.86 -8.49 -2.70
N LYS A 28 6.37 -8.39 -3.94
CA LYS A 28 7.81 -8.25 -4.20
C LYS A 28 8.38 -6.97 -3.59
N ILE A 29 7.66 -5.85 -3.65
CA ILE A 29 8.07 -4.60 -3.00
C ILE A 29 8.06 -4.78 -1.48
N ARG A 30 6.93 -5.23 -0.92
CA ARG A 30 6.75 -5.46 0.53
C ARG A 30 7.84 -6.34 1.13
N ASP A 31 8.22 -7.41 0.44
CA ASP A 31 9.17 -8.38 0.99
C ASP A 31 10.62 -7.87 0.99
N ASN A 32 10.91 -6.81 0.22
CA ASN A 32 12.26 -6.26 0.05
C ASN A 32 12.46 -4.85 0.61
N GLN A 33 11.39 -4.12 0.95
CA GLN A 33 11.47 -2.75 1.50
C GLN A 33 11.38 -2.77 3.03
N LYS A 34 12.29 -2.05 3.69
CA LYS A 34 12.39 -1.98 5.16
C LYS A 34 11.17 -1.34 5.81
N GLU A 35 10.48 -0.44 5.11
CA GLU A 35 9.28 0.25 5.56
C GLU A 35 8.13 -0.73 5.88
N PHE A 36 8.19 -1.94 5.31
CA PHE A 36 7.23 -3.01 5.55
C PHE A 36 7.66 -4.02 6.62
N GLU A 37 8.84 -3.88 7.24
CA GLU A 37 9.25 -4.77 8.34
C GLU A 37 8.22 -4.83 9.47
N PRO A 38 7.76 -3.71 10.05
CA PRO A 38 6.78 -3.75 11.14
C PRO A 38 5.44 -4.36 10.71
N ILE A 39 5.03 -4.10 9.47
CA ILE A 39 3.80 -4.63 8.86
C ILE A 39 3.90 -6.17 8.76
N ARG A 40 5.03 -6.69 8.29
CA ARG A 40 5.26 -8.13 8.16
C ARG A 40 5.38 -8.82 9.52
N GLU A 41 6.08 -8.20 10.47
CA GLU A 41 6.21 -8.71 11.83
C GLU A 41 4.86 -8.79 12.56
N GLY A 42 3.96 -7.84 12.28
CA GLY A 42 2.57 -7.87 12.74
C GLY A 42 1.67 -8.89 12.02
N GLY A 43 2.17 -9.61 11.00
CA GLY A 43 1.40 -10.60 10.24
C GLY A 43 0.45 -9.99 9.20
N TYR A 44 0.64 -8.72 8.84
CA TYR A 44 -0.21 -8.01 7.89
C TYR A 44 0.35 -8.02 6.47
N ILE A 45 -0.54 -7.87 5.50
CA ILE A 45 -0.17 -7.73 4.08
C ILE A 45 0.32 -6.31 3.78
N GLY A 46 -0.15 -5.29 4.53
CA GLY A 46 0.20 -3.89 4.32
C GLY A 46 -0.66 -3.17 3.29
N ILE A 47 -1.91 -3.60 3.11
CA ILE A 47 -2.89 -2.95 2.23
C ILE A 47 -4.12 -2.50 3.05
N PRO A 48 -4.79 -1.38 2.71
CA PRO A 48 -4.45 -0.43 1.63
C PRO A 48 -3.15 0.34 1.89
N CYS A 49 -2.39 0.60 0.83
CA CYS A 49 -1.12 1.33 0.84
C CYS A 49 -1.15 2.47 -0.19
N LEU A 50 -0.75 3.67 0.23
CA LEU A 50 -0.49 4.78 -0.69
C LEU A 50 1.01 4.88 -0.95
N VAL A 51 1.37 5.09 -2.21
CA VAL A 51 2.75 5.27 -2.64
C VAL A 51 2.94 6.69 -3.16
N GLU A 52 3.91 7.41 -2.61
CA GLU A 52 4.29 8.75 -3.06
C GLU A 52 5.82 8.79 -3.27
N GLY A 53 6.25 8.61 -4.52
CA GLY A 53 7.68 8.39 -4.82
C GLY A 53 8.18 7.11 -4.14
N ASP A 54 9.23 7.24 -3.34
CA ASP A 54 9.82 6.11 -2.57
C ASP A 54 9.19 5.94 -1.18
N LYS A 55 8.10 6.66 -0.87
CA LYS A 55 7.43 6.58 0.42
C LYS A 55 6.20 5.69 0.35
N TYR A 56 6.04 4.88 1.38
CA TYR A 56 4.87 4.02 1.61
C TYR A 56 4.10 4.53 2.83
N LEU A 57 2.82 4.79 2.64
CA LEU A 57 1.91 5.26 3.67
C LEU A 57 0.88 4.17 3.95
N PHE A 58 0.87 3.71 5.20
CA PHE A 58 -0.05 2.72 5.71
C PHE A 58 -1.09 3.40 6.61
N TYR A 59 -2.30 2.85 6.65
CA TYR A 59 -3.31 3.33 7.59
C TYR A 59 -2.95 2.86 9.01
N ASP A 60 -3.07 3.78 9.98
CA ASP A 60 -2.68 3.55 11.40
C ASP A 60 -3.34 2.32 12.03
N GLU A 61 -4.54 1.94 11.58
CA GLU A 61 -5.26 0.74 12.07
C GLU A 61 -4.51 -0.57 11.77
N ILE A 62 -3.62 -0.59 10.77
CA ILE A 62 -2.76 -1.74 10.46
C ILE A 62 -1.59 -1.86 11.45
N MET A 63 -1.23 -0.77 12.12
CA MET A 63 -0.06 -0.66 13.00
C MET A 63 -0.41 -0.61 14.49
N ALA A 64 -1.69 -0.63 14.84
CA ALA A 64 -2.19 -0.39 16.20
C ALA A 64 -2.44 -1.67 17.04
N LEU A 65 -1.87 -2.81 16.66
CA LEU A 65 -2.04 -4.09 17.37
C LEU A 65 -0.71 -4.71 17.78
#